data_AF-A0A1Y2T135-F1
#
_entry.id   AF-A0A1Y2T135-F1
#
_cell.length_a   1.000
_cell.length_b   1.000
_cell.length_c   1.000
_cell.angle_alpha   90.00
_cell.angle_beta   90.00
_cell.angle_gamma   90.00
#
_symmetry.space_group_name_H-M   'P 1'
#
loop_
_entity.id
_entity.type
_entity.pdbx_description
1 polymer ?
#
loop_
_entity_poly.entity_id
_entity_poly.type
_entity_poly.pdbx_seq_one_letter_code
_entity_poly.pdbx_strand_id
1 'polypeptide(L)' 'MYLRVPARDESSPMMRRVEQVLRAHPGSTRVRIKMEPEGKWIEVHEHLRVTVTPSLVNALARIVGEQSVVVR' A
#
# COMPACT_ATOMS: atom_id res chain seq x y z
N MET A 1 5.73 -4.88 5.94
CA MET A 1 5.87 -3.53 5.38
C MET A 1 4.64 -2.68 5.71
N TYR A 2 4.78 -1.37 5.63
CA TYR A 2 3.73 -0.41 5.91
C TYR A 2 3.58 0.58 4.75
N LEU A 3 2.35 0.93 4.40
CA LEU A 3 2.02 1.79 3.28
C LEU A 3 1.03 2.87 3.72
N ARG A 4 1.31 4.14 3.38
CA ARG A 4 0.36 5.24 3.47
C ARG A 4 -0.26 5.45 2.10
N VAL A 5 -1.59 5.56 2.04
CA VAL A 5 -2.30 5.75 0.76
C VAL A 5 -3.17 7.00 0.92
N PRO A 6 -2.94 8.06 0.12
CA PRO A 6 -3.77 9.26 0.14
C PRO A 6 -5.10 9.00 -0.57
N ALA A 7 -5.95 8.17 0.05
CA ALA A 7 -7.23 7.73 -0.47
C ALA A 7 -8.32 7.95 0.57
N ARG A 8 -9.51 8.38 0.10
CA ARG A 8 -10.69 8.59 0.94
C ARG A 8 -11.38 7.29 1.34
N ASP A 9 -11.24 6.24 0.55
CA ASP A 9 -11.86 4.94 0.76
C ASP A 9 -11.18 3.84 -0.07
N GLU A 10 -11.51 2.59 0.24
CA GLU A 10 -10.97 1.39 -0.40
C GLU A 10 -11.33 1.29 -1.89
N SER A 11 -12.46 1.88 -2.29
CA SER A 11 -12.97 1.81 -3.66
C SER A 11 -12.25 2.77 -4.61
N SER A 12 -11.41 3.66 -4.07
CA SER A 12 -10.69 4.68 -4.82
C SER A 12 -9.83 4.08 -5.94
N PRO A 13 -9.71 4.75 -7.10
CA PRO A 13 -8.86 4.28 -8.21
C PRO A 13 -7.40 4.04 -7.79
N MET A 14 -6.90 4.83 -6.83
CA MET A 14 -5.55 4.68 -6.28
C MET A 14 -5.41 3.39 -5.47
N MET A 15 -6.36 3.12 -4.56
CA MET A 15 -6.32 1.90 -3.76
C MET A 15 -6.40 0.65 -4.64
N ARG A 16 -7.25 0.66 -5.68
CA ARG A 16 -7.31 -0.44 -6.67
C ARG A 16 -5.95 -0.70 -7.33
N ARG A 17 -5.21 0.36 -7.71
CA ARG A 17 -3.86 0.23 -8.29
C ARG A 17 -2.86 -0.32 -7.27
N VAL A 18 -2.92 0.16 -6.03
CA VAL A 18 -2.09 -0.36 -4.93
C VAL A 18 -2.34 -1.86 -4.75
N GLU A 19 -3.61 -2.28 -4.64
CA GLU A 19 -3.96 -3.70 -4.51
C GLU A 19 -3.47 -4.55 -5.67
N GLN A 20 -3.62 -4.09 -6.91
CA GLN A 20 -3.13 -4.79 -8.09
C GLN A 20 -1.63 -5.05 -8.01
N VAL A 21 -0.85 -4.03 -7.62
CA VAL A 21 0.60 -4.15 -7.44
C VAL A 21 0.96 -5.13 -6.32
N LEU A 22 0.26 -5.06 -5.18
CA LEU A 22 0.49 -5.97 -4.05
C LEU A 22 0.16 -7.43 -4.42
N ARG A 23 -0.96 -7.68 -5.11
CA ARG A 23 -1.37 -9.03 -5.54
C ARG A 23 -0.41 -9.65 -6.55
N ALA A 24 0.28 -8.83 -7.36
CA ALA A 24 1.29 -9.30 -8.30
C ALA A 24 2.59 -9.79 -7.64
N HIS A 25 2.78 -9.55 -6.33
CA HIS A 25 3.99 -9.90 -5.60
C HIS A 25 3.69 -10.74 -4.35
N PRO A 26 3.06 -11.93 -4.46
CA PRO A 26 2.69 -12.73 -3.30
C PRO A 26 3.92 -13.14 -2.45
N GLY A 27 3.74 -13.27 -1.14
CA GLY A 27 4.82 -13.68 -0.23
C GLY A 27 4.38 -13.83 1.22
N SER A 28 5.33 -13.77 2.15
CA SER A 28 5.08 -14.00 3.58
C SER A 28 4.94 -12.72 4.41
N THR A 29 5.43 -11.58 3.90
CA THR A 29 5.48 -10.32 4.64
C THR A 29 4.12 -9.64 4.64
N ARG A 30 3.54 -9.45 5.83
CA ARG A 30 2.28 -8.72 5.97
C ARG A 30 2.44 -7.26 5.54
N VAL A 31 1.48 -6.77 4.77
CA VAL A 31 1.33 -5.37 4.38
C VAL A 31 0.29 -4.73 5.28
N ARG A 32 0.66 -3.64 5.94
CA ARG A 32 -0.29 -2.80 6.68
C ARG A 32 -0.52 -1.53 5.88
N ILE A 33 -1.73 -1.38 5.36
CA ILE A 33 -2.11 -0.20 4.59
C ILE A 33 -2.82 0.76 5.52
N LYS A 34 -2.41 2.02 5.52
CA LYS A 34 -3.08 3.10 6.24
C LYS A 34 -3.61 4.10 5.24
N MET A 35 -4.93 4.24 5.18
CA MET A 35 -5.58 5.24 4.34
C MET A 35 -5.62 6.59 5.06
N GLU A 36 -5.20 7.63 4.33
CA GLU A 36 -5.25 9.04 4.73
C GLU A 36 -6.12 9.80 3.71
N PRO A 37 -7.42 10.03 3.94
CA PRO A 37 -8.05 11.28 3.50
C PRO A 37 -7.21 12.44 4.05
N GLU A 38 -7.25 13.60 3.42
CA GLU A 38 -6.70 14.83 3.99
C GLU A 38 -7.10 14.95 5.48
N GLY A 39 -6.17 14.64 6.39
CA GLY A 39 -6.30 14.83 7.83
C GLY A 39 -7.00 13.74 8.68
N LYS A 40 -7.40 12.56 8.18
CA LYS A 40 -8.01 11.51 9.06
C LYS A 40 -7.54 10.09 8.76
N TRP A 41 -7.58 9.22 9.78
CA TRP A 41 -7.21 7.80 9.68
C TRP A 41 -8.48 6.98 9.49
N ILE A 42 -8.59 6.21 8.39
CA ILE A 42 -9.84 5.49 8.08
C ILE A 42 -9.74 3.98 8.33
N GLU A 43 -8.70 3.28 7.88
CA GLU A 43 -8.73 1.80 7.93
C GLU A 43 -7.34 1.15 7.87
N VAL A 44 -7.21 0.00 8.53
CA VAL A 44 -6.09 -0.93 8.34
C VAL A 44 -6.63 -2.15 7.63
N HIS A 45 -6.39 -2.26 6.33
CA HIS A 45 -6.67 -3.50 5.61
C HIS A 45 -5.69 -4.56 6.08
N GLU A 46 -6.21 -5.61 6.70
CA GLU A 46 -5.43 -6.76 7.07
C GLU A 46 -5.53 -7.84 5.98
N HIS A 47 -4.40 -8.53 5.77
CA HIS A 47 -4.23 -9.84 5.10
C HIS A 47 -3.57 -9.92 3.71
N LEU A 48 -3.09 -8.82 3.11
CA LEU A 48 -2.16 -8.97 1.97
C LEU A 48 -0.76 -9.32 2.48
N ARG A 49 -0.22 -10.43 1.98
CA ARG A 49 1.15 -10.84 2.23
C ARG A 49 1.94 -10.80 0.93
N VAL A 50 3.09 -10.15 0.97
CA VAL A 50 3.91 -9.90 -0.21
C VAL A 50 5.36 -10.29 0.01
N THR A 51 6.08 -10.51 -1.08
CA THR A 51 7.54 -10.57 -1.06
C THR A 51 8.06 -9.16 -1.26
N VAL A 52 8.80 -8.62 -0.28
CA VAL A 52 9.34 -7.26 -0.37
C VAL A 52 10.55 -7.28 -1.31
N THR A 53 10.37 -6.73 -2.51
CA THR A 53 11.42 -6.57 -3.50
C THR A 53 11.60 -5.09 -3.86
N PRO A 54 12.76 -4.68 -4.41
CA PRO A 54 12.93 -3.34 -4.95
C PRO A 54 11.90 -3.00 -6.03
N SER A 55 11.49 -3.98 -6.86
CA SER A 55 10.45 -3.79 -7.88
C SER A 55 9.10 -3.40 -7.27
N LEU A 56 8.70 -4.09 -6.20
CA LEU A 56 7.47 -3.79 -5.46
C LEU A 56 7.51 -2.40 -4.83
N VAL A 57 8.61 -2.08 -4.13
CA VAL A 57 8.80 -0.78 -3.47
C VAL A 57 8.75 0.36 -4.48
N ASN A 58 9.45 0.22 -5.60
CA ASN A 58 9.46 1.22 -6.67
C ASN A 58 8.08 1.39 -7.33
N ALA A 59 7.36 0.29 -7.56
CA ALA A 59 6.01 0.35 -8.14
C ALA A 59 5.03 1.07 -7.20
N LEU A 60 5.09 0.79 -5.89
CA LEU A 60 4.25 1.46 -4.90
C LEU A 60 4.64 2.94 -4.74
N ALA A 61 5.94 3.25 -4.70
CA ALA A 61 6.43 4.62 -4.58
C ALA A 61 5.97 5.51 -5.76
N ARG A 62 5.85 4.95 -6.97
CA ARG A 62 5.28 5.67 -8.13
C ARG A 62 3.79 5.99 -7.99
N ILE A 63 3.05 5.24 -7.17
CA ILE A 63 1.62 5.43 -6.97
C ILE A 63 1.35 6.38 -5.80
N VAL A 64 2.02 6.17 -4.66
CA VAL A 64 1.72 6.86 -3.39
C VAL A 64 2.81 7.81 -2.91
N GLY A 65 3.96 7.87 -3.61
CA GLY A 65 5.15 8.61 -3.20
C GLY A 65 6.11 7.77 -2.35
N GLU A 66 7.41 8.06 -2.45
CA GLU A 66 8.46 7.32 -1.73
C GLU A 66 8.30 7.36 -0.21
N GLN A 67 7.97 8.54 0.33
CA GLN A 67 7.78 8.76 1.78
C GLN A 67 6.58 7.98 2.35
N SER A 68 5.70 7.50 1.47
CA SER A 68 4.51 6.74 1.84
C SER A 68 4.78 5.23 1.95
N VAL A 69 5.95 4.75 1.48
CA VAL A 69 6.34 3.33 1.55
C VAL A 69 7.37 3.15 2.66
N VAL A 70 6.98 2.47 3.74
CA VAL A 70 7.88 2.17 4.87
C VAL A 70 8.16 0.68 4.91
N VAL A 71 9.41 0.32 4.59
CA VAL A 71 9.92 -1.04 4.73
C VAL A 71 10.65 -1.13 6.07
N ARG A 72 10.15 -2.02 6.93
CA ARG A 72 10.77 -2.45 8.19
C ARG A 72 10.79 -3.97 8.20
#